data_AF-A0A965PS96-F1
#
_entry.id   AF-A0A965PS96-F1
#
_cell.length_a   1.000
_cell.length_b   1.000
_cell.length_c   1.000
_cell.angle_alpha   90.00
_cell.angle_beta   90.00
_cell.angle_gamma   90.00
#
_symmetry.space_group_name_H-M   'P 1'
#
loop_
_entity.id
_entity.type
_entity.pdbx_description
1 polymer ?
#
loop_
_entity_poly.entity_id
_entity_poly.type
_entity_poly.pdbx_seq_one_letter_code
_entity_poly.pdbx_strand_id
1 'polypeptide(L)' 'MKLGRVCLDLNYIVDMDNQEMVERAVECLYEDLMQGVKYGNITNWIDVLEDKNAKEDMIPEFLLEKEND' A
#
# COMPACT_ATOMS: atom_id res chain seq x y z
N MET A 1 22.08 -1.71 7.96
CA MET A 1 20.79 -2.31 7.61
C MET A 1 20.29 -1.68 6.31
N LYS A 2 19.66 -2.42 5.41
CA LYS A 2 18.90 -1.82 4.30
C LYS A 2 17.47 -1.64 4.77
N LEU A 3 16.99 -0.41 4.78
CA LEU A 3 15.62 -0.07 5.16
C LEU A 3 14.77 0.12 3.92
N GLY A 4 13.50 -0.23 4.02
CA GLY A 4 12.56 -0.15 2.92
C GLY A 4 11.14 -0.07 3.42
N ARG A 5 10.20 0.06 2.49
CA ARG A 5 8.77 0.10 2.75
C ARG A 5 8.10 -1.06 2.05
N VAL A 6 7.11 -1.63 2.72
CA VAL A 6 6.13 -2.53 2.11
C VAL A 6 4.92 -1.67 1.75
N CYS A 7 4.64 -1.54 0.47
CA CYS A 7 3.65 -0.60 -0.07
C CYS A 7 2.64 -1.35 -0.92
N LEU A 8 1.42 -0.83 -1.00
CA LEU A 8 0.45 -1.26 -2.00
C LEU A 8 0.57 -0.33 -3.23
N ASP A 9 0.93 -0.87 -4.39
CA ASP A 9 0.96 -0.15 -5.67
C ASP A 9 -0.37 -0.33 -6.42
N LEU A 10 -1.37 0.45 -6.02
CA LEU A 10 -2.65 0.56 -6.71
C LEU A 10 -3.01 2.04 -6.82
N ASN A 11 -3.11 2.55 -8.04
CA ASN A 11 -3.38 3.95 -8.29
C ASN A 11 -4.15 4.17 -9.61
N TYR A 12 -4.91 5.27 -9.67
CA TYR A 12 -5.59 5.76 -10.86
C TYR A 12 -5.12 7.19 -11.16
N ILE A 13 -4.86 7.49 -12.43
CA ILE A 13 -4.61 8.86 -12.88
C ILE A 13 -5.96 9.48 -13.25
N VAL A 14 -6.23 10.65 -12.69
CA VAL A 14 -7.50 11.38 -12.88
C VAL A 14 -7.24 12.82 -13.31
N ASP A 15 -8.21 13.40 -14.01
CA ASP A 15 -8.30 14.84 -14.20
C ASP A 15 -8.87 15.49 -12.93
N MET A 16 -8.03 16.27 -12.25
CA MET A 16 -8.37 16.90 -10.97
C MET A 16 -9.44 18.00 -11.10
N ASP A 17 -9.61 18.56 -12.30
CA ASP A 17 -10.68 19.54 -12.56
C ASP A 17 -12.03 18.86 -12.83
N ASN A 18 -12.05 17.53 -12.97
CA ASN A 18 -13.25 16.72 -13.15
C ASN A 18 -13.59 15.96 -11.85
N GLN A 19 -14.39 16.57 -10.99
CA GLN A 19 -14.75 16.00 -9.68
C GLN A 19 -15.46 14.63 -9.79
N GLU A 20 -16.34 14.44 -10.77
CA GLU A 20 -17.03 13.16 -10.98
C GLU A 20 -16.03 12.03 -11.30
N MET A 21 -14.99 12.34 -12.07
CA MET A 21 -13.92 11.37 -12.36
C MET A 21 -13.13 11.01 -11.10
N VAL A 22 -12.82 11.99 -10.25
CA VAL A 22 -12.11 11.75 -8.98
C VAL A 22 -12.94 10.84 -8.08
N GLU A 23 -14.22 11.15 -7.88
CA GLU A 23 -15.14 10.36 -7.04
C GLU A 23 -15.24 8.92 -7.55
N ARG A 24 -15.45 8.75 -8.86
CA ARG A 24 -15.52 7.44 -9.48
C ARG A 24 -14.22 6.64 -9.39
N ALA A 25 -13.06 7.30 -9.52
CA ALA A 25 -11.78 6.63 -9.38
C ALA A 25 -11.55 6.14 -7.93
N VAL A 26 -12.00 6.89 -6.93
CA VAL A 26 -11.97 6.45 -5.53
C VAL A 26 -12.85 5.22 -5.32
N GLU A 27 -14.06 5.21 -5.88
CA GLU A 27 -14.96 4.05 -5.82
C GLU A 27 -14.32 2.82 -6.49
N CYS A 28 -13.76 2.95 -7.69
CA CYS A 28 -13.07 1.86 -8.37
C CYS A 28 -11.87 1.33 -7.58
N LEU A 29 -11.04 2.22 -7.02
CA LEU A 29 -9.88 1.82 -6.23
C LEU A 29 -10.30 1.04 -4.96
N TYR A 30 -11.40 1.44 -4.32
CA TYR A 30 -11.99 0.69 -3.21
C TYR A 30 -12.53 -0.69 -3.65
N GLU A 31 -13.26 -0.76 -4.76
CA GLU A 31 -13.78 -2.02 -5.28
C GLU A 31 -12.65 -2.99 -5.63
N ASP A 32 -11.59 -2.51 -6.28
CA ASP A 32 -10.42 -3.31 -6.65
C ASP A 32 -9.72 -3.85 -5.39
N LEU A 33 -9.49 -3.02 -4.37
CA LEU A 33 -8.98 -3.46 -3.08
C LEU A 33 -9.81 -4.62 -2.50
N MET A 34 -11.12 -4.45 -2.44
CA MET A 34 -12.03 -5.45 -1.88
C MET A 34 -12.03 -6.75 -2.69
N GLN A 35 -11.99 -6.65 -4.02
CA GLN A 35 -11.86 -7.81 -4.89
C GLN A 35 -10.51 -8.50 -4.73
N GLY A 36 -9.42 -7.74 -4.63
CA GLY A 36 -8.07 -8.26 -4.39
C GLY A 36 -7.98 -9.07 -3.10
N VAL A 37 -8.58 -8.57 -2.01
CA VAL A 37 -8.70 -9.32 -0.74
C VAL A 37 -9.55 -10.58 -0.93
N LYS A 38 -10.74 -10.43 -1.51
CA LYS A 38 -11.72 -11.52 -1.64
C LYS A 38 -11.21 -12.69 -2.49
N TYR A 39 -10.49 -12.38 -3.57
CA TYR A 39 -10.01 -13.38 -4.54
C TYR A 39 -8.53 -13.74 -4.33
N GLY A 40 -7.88 -13.23 -3.28
CA GLY A 40 -6.50 -13.60 -2.91
C GLY A 40 -5.42 -13.02 -3.83
N ASN A 41 -5.72 -11.97 -4.59
CA ASN A 41 -4.79 -11.35 -5.53
C ASN A 41 -4.08 -10.11 -4.98
N ILE A 42 -4.46 -9.62 -3.79
CA ILE A 42 -3.91 -8.37 -3.24
C ILE A 42 -2.40 -8.41 -3.02
N THR A 43 -1.81 -9.59 -2.78
CA THR A 43 -0.36 -9.73 -2.62
C THR A 43 0.42 -9.38 -3.89
N ASN A 44 -0.21 -9.46 -5.07
CA ASN A 44 0.41 -9.09 -6.33
C ASN A 44 0.55 -7.58 -6.52
N TRP A 45 -0.13 -6.80 -5.68
CA TRP A 45 -0.05 -5.33 -5.66
C TRP A 45 0.85 -4.83 -4.53
N ILE A 46 1.49 -5.73 -3.79
CA ILE A 46 2.39 -5.37 -2.69
C ILE A 46 3.83 -5.36 -3.21
N ASP A 47 4.48 -4.21 -3.09
CA ASP A 47 5.87 -4.01 -3.44
C ASP A 47 6.74 -3.73 -2.21
N VAL A 48 8.02 -4.08 -2.33
CA VAL A 48 9.04 -3.75 -1.34
C VAL A 48 10.09 -2.86 -1.97
N LEU A 49 10.18 -1.61 -1.50
CA LEU A 49 11.06 -0.58 -2.08
C LEU A 49 12.10 -0.14 -1.04
N GLU A 50 13.37 -0.07 -1.45
CA GLU A 50 14.42 0.50 -0.59
C GLU A 50 14.13 1.99 -0.34
N ASP A 51 14.12 2.39 0.93
CA ASP A 51 13.91 3.78 1.35
C ASP A 51 15.15 4.30 2.05
N LYS A 52 15.89 5.14 1.31
CA LYS A 52 17.16 5.72 1.76
C LYS A 52 16.98 6.77 2.86
N ASN A 53 15.76 7.25 3.07
CA ASN A 53 15.45 8.24 4.09
C ASN A 53 14.81 7.63 5.35
N ALA A 54 14.47 6.33 5.31
CA ALA A 54 13.93 5.64 6.46
C ALA A 54 14.98 5.53 7.57
N LYS A 55 14.49 5.56 8.81
CA LYS A 55 15.28 5.38 10.03
C LYS A 55 14.73 4.19 10.81
N GLU A 56 15.56 3.57 11.65
CA GLU A 56 15.18 2.37 12.39
C GLU A 56 14.02 2.62 13.36
N ASP A 57 13.93 3.83 13.94
CA ASP A 57 12.83 4.27 14.81
C ASP A 57 11.49 4.43 14.09
N MET A 58 11.47 4.37 12.75
CA MET A 58 10.26 4.35 11.95
C MET A 58 9.68 2.95 11.78
N ILE A 59 10.41 1.89 12.18
CA ILE A 59 9.90 0.52 12.11
C ILE A 59 8.86 0.36 13.23
N PRO A 60 7.59 0.02 12.90
CA PRO A 60 6.57 -0.22 13.91
C PRO A 60 7.01 -1.28 14.93
N GLU A 61 6.79 -1.02 16.22
CA GLU A 61 7.25 -1.89 17.31
C GLU A 61 6.77 -3.34 17.19
N PHE A 62 5.54 -3.56 16.71
CA PHE A 62 4.98 -4.92 16.52
C PHE A 62 5.73 -5.76 15.48
N LEU A 63 6.51 -5.14 14.58
CA LEU A 63 7.39 -5.85 13.65
C LEU A 63 8.77 -6.15 14.25
N LEU A 64 9.10 -5.51 15.38
CA LEU A 64 10.36 -5.67 16.11
C LEU A 64 10.25 -6.71 17.23
N GLU A 65 9.02 -7.07 17.64
CA GLU A 65 8.77 -8.16 18.56
C GLU A 65 9.24 -9.48 17.93
N LYS A 66 10.39 -9.97 18.40
CA LYS A 66 10.79 -11.36 18.16
C LYS A 66 9.69 -12.25 18.72
N GLU A 67 9.29 -13.26 17.95
CA GLU A 67 8.53 -14.41 18.45
C GLU A 67 9.17 -14.82 19.79
N ASN A 68 8.52 -14.48 20.90
CA ASN A 68 8.87 -15.04 22.19
C ASN A 68 8.41 -16.50 22.10
N ASP A 69 9.38 -17.41 22.06
CA ASP A 69 9.23 -18.86 22.15
C ASP A 69 8.15 -19.32 23.16
#